data_AF-A0A813J018-F1
#
_entry.id   AF-A0A813J018-F1
#
_cell.length_a   1.000
_cell.length_b   1.000
_cell.length_c   1.000
_cell.angle_alpha   90.00
_cell.angle_beta   90.00
_cell.angle_gamma   90.00
#
_symmetry.space_group_name_H-M   'P 1'
#
loop_
_entity.id
_entity.type
_entity.pdbx_description
1 polymer ?
#
loop_
_entity_poly.entity_id
_entity_poly.type
_entity_poly.pdbx_seq_one_letter_code
_entity_poly.pdbx_strand_id
1 'polypeptide(L)'
;MEMAMASKDRRPALDAAELRRSAKRAKAELLRAREVPVPDADAADLADLDHQTPSGAEERPPAEAVLGRWSSLKGMCRIFTDSMTNRLSYEESLEDGGRLHGWLERQDANQGSGLACWEATLRFLDQDEQPWYGPSFGEEHEALGEIRVQLFPGGRLETSIKIDEEDEEWQPAVAFRRRTEEEEKAAANAVQAAATSGAFVFGA
;
A
#
# COMPACT_ATOMS: atom_id res chain seq x y z
N MET A 1 -54.56 -8.61 20.93
CA MET A 1 -54.56 -9.46 19.73
C MET A 1 -53.35 -9.02 18.91
N GLU A 2 -52.18 -9.57 19.22
CA GLU A 2 -50.90 -9.21 18.62
C GLU A 2 -50.73 -9.99 17.30
N MET A 3 -50.51 -9.29 16.19
CA MET A 3 -50.12 -9.90 14.92
C MET A 3 -48.60 -9.81 14.75
N ALA A 4 -47.92 -10.93 14.94
CA ALA A 4 -46.49 -11.06 14.67
C ALA A 4 -46.22 -11.03 13.15
N MET A 5 -45.44 -10.05 12.71
CA MET A 5 -44.91 -10.00 11.34
C MET A 5 -43.79 -11.04 11.19
N ALA A 6 -44.05 -12.09 10.43
CA ALA A 6 -43.04 -13.06 10.02
C ALA A 6 -42.15 -12.47 8.92
N SER A 7 -40.92 -12.11 9.29
CA SER A 7 -39.85 -11.73 8.35
C SER A 7 -39.49 -12.92 7.46
N LYS A 8 -39.97 -12.93 6.21
CA LYS A 8 -39.54 -13.90 5.20
C LYS A 8 -38.08 -13.64 4.82
N ASP A 9 -37.19 -14.56 5.19
CA ASP A 9 -35.80 -14.60 4.74
C ASP A 9 -35.77 -14.60 3.20
N ARG A 10 -35.18 -13.56 2.61
CA ARG A 10 -35.10 -13.34 1.14
C ARG A 10 -33.79 -13.88 0.54
N ARG A 11 -33.05 -14.71 1.26
CA ARG A 11 -31.82 -15.29 0.71
C ARG A 11 -32.16 -16.30 -0.39
N PRO A 12 -31.58 -16.18 -1.60
CA PRO A 12 -31.76 -17.19 -2.64
C PRO A 12 -31.24 -18.53 -2.11
N ALA A 13 -32.12 -19.53 -2.05
CA ALA A 13 -31.77 -20.89 -1.69
C ALA A 13 -30.94 -21.51 -2.81
N LEU A 14 -29.64 -21.20 -2.82
CA LEU A 14 -28.68 -21.80 -3.74
C LEU A 14 -28.56 -23.29 -3.41
N ASP A 15 -29.10 -24.14 -4.28
CA ASP A 15 -29.02 -25.60 -4.12
C ASP A 15 -27.54 -26.02 -4.17
N ALA A 16 -27.07 -26.66 -3.10
CA ALA A 16 -25.71 -27.17 -3.00
C ALA A 16 -25.37 -28.14 -4.15
N ALA A 17 -26.37 -28.83 -4.72
CA ALA A 17 -26.18 -29.67 -5.89
C ALA A 17 -25.89 -28.85 -7.17
N GLU A 18 -26.48 -27.67 -7.31
CA GLU A 18 -26.26 -26.78 -8.45
C GLU A 18 -24.88 -26.11 -8.38
N LEU A 19 -24.48 -25.65 -7.20
CA LEU A 19 -23.13 -25.12 -6.96
C LEU A 19 -22.05 -26.17 -7.29
N ARG A 20 -22.25 -27.43 -6.88
CA ARG A 20 -21.32 -28.52 -7.21
C ARG A 20 -21.24 -28.82 -8.71
N ARG A 21 -22.35 -28.69 -9.45
CA ARG A 21 -22.35 -28.83 -10.92
C ARG A 21 -21.61 -27.67 -11.59
N SER A 22 -21.86 -26.44 -11.15
CA SER A 22 -21.19 -25.24 -11.66
C SER A 22 -19.67 -25.33 -11.44
N ALA A 23 -19.23 -25.68 -10.24
CA ALA A 23 -17.81 -25.84 -9.92
C ALA A 23 -17.14 -26.94 -10.77
N LYS A 24 -17.83 -28.07 -10.99
CA LYS A 24 -17.32 -29.13 -11.88
C LYS A 24 -17.16 -28.67 -13.32
N ARG A 25 -18.12 -27.88 -13.84
CA ARG A 25 -18.08 -27.35 -15.20
C ARG A 25 -16.93 -26.34 -15.38
N ALA A 26 -16.79 -25.40 -14.45
CA ALA A 26 -15.71 -24.41 -14.46
C ALA A 26 -14.32 -25.07 -14.39
N LYS A 27 -14.16 -26.10 -13.53
CA LYS A 27 -12.90 -26.86 -13.45
C LYS A 27 -12.55 -27.58 -14.75
N ALA A 28 -13.55 -28.15 -15.43
CA ALA A 28 -13.33 -28.82 -16.72
C ALA A 28 -12.91 -27.84 -17.82
N GLU A 29 -13.45 -26.62 -17.82
CA GLU A 29 -13.11 -25.58 -18.80
C GLU A 29 -11.67 -25.08 -18.64
N LEU A 30 -11.21 -24.87 -17.40
CA LEU A 30 -9.82 -24.48 -17.11
C LEU A 30 -8.82 -25.57 -17.51
N LEU A 31 -9.15 -26.84 -17.28
CA LEU A 31 -8.30 -27.96 -17.72
C LEU A 31 -8.20 -28.03 -19.24
N ARG A 32 -9.28 -27.72 -19.96
CA ARG A 32 -9.28 -27.66 -21.42
C ARG A 32 -8.46 -26.49 -21.97
N ALA A 33 -8.52 -25.32 -21.32
CA ALA A 33 -7.74 -24.15 -21.72
C ALA A 33 -6.22 -24.36 -21.56
N ARG A 34 -5.80 -25.17 -20.58
CA ARG A 34 -4.39 -25.54 -20.36
C ARG A 34 -3.79 -26.38 -21.50
N GLU A 35 -4.62 -27.09 -22.26
CA GLU A 35 -4.18 -28.02 -23.30
C GLU A 35 -3.99 -27.37 -24.67
N VAL A 36 -4.23 -26.06 -24.79
CA VAL A 36 -3.98 -25.31 -26.03
C VAL A 36 -2.47 -25.13 -26.20
N PRO A 37 -1.84 -25.74 -27.22
CA PRO A 37 -0.41 -25.57 -27.48
C PRO A 37 -0.15 -24.11 -27.84
N VAL A 38 0.75 -23.47 -27.07
CA VAL A 38 1.26 -22.15 -27.42
C VAL A 38 2.20 -22.36 -28.62
N PRO A 39 2.01 -21.66 -29.74
CA PRO A 39 2.93 -21.78 -30.87
C PRO A 39 4.33 -21.34 -30.42
N ASP A 40 5.34 -22.18 -30.70
CA ASP A 40 6.75 -21.83 -30.55
C ASP A 40 7.04 -20.65 -31.49
N ALA A 41 7.10 -19.46 -30.91
CA ALA A 41 7.45 -18.23 -31.60
C ALA A 41 8.98 -18.17 -31.77
N ASP A 42 9.53 -19.07 -32.58
CA ASP A 42 10.91 -19.00 -33.08
C ASP A 42 10.96 -19.53 -34.52
N ALA A 43 10.63 -18.66 -35.49
CA ALA A 43 11.28 -18.61 -36.81
C ALA A 43 10.72 -17.47 -37.68
N ALA A 44 11.62 -16.57 -38.08
CA ALA A 44 11.54 -15.64 -39.22
C ALA A 44 10.70 -14.35 -39.06
N ASP A 45 11.35 -13.27 -38.59
CA ASP A 45 11.76 -12.14 -39.46
C ASP A 45 12.56 -11.12 -38.63
N LEU A 46 13.89 -11.27 -38.63
CA LEU A 46 14.85 -10.32 -38.06
C LEU A 46 15.40 -9.42 -39.17
N ALA A 47 14.54 -8.59 -39.76
CA ALA A 47 14.97 -7.50 -40.62
C ALA A 47 14.07 -6.27 -40.39
N ASP A 48 14.68 -5.18 -39.93
CA ASP A 48 14.12 -3.82 -39.89
C ASP A 48 12.93 -3.53 -38.95
N LEU A 49 13.07 -3.91 -37.67
CA LEU A 49 12.46 -3.11 -36.60
C LEU A 49 13.56 -2.63 -35.67
N ASP A 50 14.23 -1.59 -36.18
CA ASP A 50 14.86 -0.49 -35.47
C ASP A 50 14.68 -0.62 -33.95
N HIS A 51 15.66 -1.25 -33.31
CA HIS A 51 15.86 -1.13 -31.88
C HIS A 51 16.15 0.35 -31.62
N GLN A 52 15.09 1.14 -31.50
CA GLN A 52 15.08 2.23 -30.55
C GLN A 52 15.22 1.59 -29.16
N THR A 53 16.45 1.19 -28.82
CA THR A 53 16.93 1.50 -27.48
C THR A 53 16.68 2.99 -27.30
N PRO A 54 15.80 3.43 -26.40
CA PRO A 54 15.75 4.84 -26.04
C PRO A 54 17.10 5.17 -25.39
N SER A 55 18.00 5.59 -26.26
CA SER A 55 19.23 6.31 -25.98
C SER A 55 18.89 7.45 -25.03
N GLY A 56 19.41 7.38 -23.80
CA GLY A 56 19.42 8.53 -22.89
C GLY A 56 18.13 8.85 -22.13
N ALA A 57 17.33 7.86 -21.72
CA ALA A 57 16.39 8.10 -20.63
C ALA A 57 17.20 8.32 -19.34
N GLU A 58 17.18 9.54 -18.77
CA GLU A 58 17.63 9.78 -17.40
C GLU A 58 17.10 8.65 -16.52
N GLU A 59 18.00 7.92 -15.89
CA GLU A 59 17.73 6.68 -15.15
C GLU A 59 16.95 7.02 -13.88
N ARG A 60 15.67 7.31 -14.07
CA ARG A 60 14.76 7.76 -13.03
C ARG A 60 14.56 6.60 -12.07
N PRO A 61 14.73 6.78 -10.75
CA PRO A 61 14.72 5.66 -9.83
C PRO A 61 13.35 4.96 -9.90
N PRO A 62 13.34 3.61 -9.89
CA PRO A 62 12.10 2.84 -9.91
C PRO A 62 11.30 3.12 -8.63
N ALA A 63 9.98 2.90 -8.66
CA ALA A 63 9.14 2.99 -7.46
C ALA A 63 9.63 2.04 -6.34
N GLU A 64 10.33 0.98 -6.72
CA GLU A 64 10.98 0.05 -5.80
C GLU A 64 12.07 0.69 -4.94
N ALA A 65 12.68 1.79 -5.40
CA ALA A 65 13.75 2.47 -4.68
C ALA A 65 13.26 3.12 -3.37
N VAL A 66 11.99 3.52 -3.32
CA VAL A 66 11.37 4.15 -2.15
C VAL A 66 10.73 3.13 -1.20
N LEU A 67 10.61 1.85 -1.61
CA LEU A 67 10.07 0.79 -0.76
C LEU A 67 10.97 0.53 0.45
N GLY A 68 10.36 0.37 1.62
CA GLY A 68 11.05 -0.03 2.84
C GLY A 68 10.48 0.60 4.10
N ARG A 69 11.23 0.40 5.18
CA ARG A 69 11.00 1.08 6.46
C ARG A 69 12.01 2.21 6.61
N TRP A 70 11.50 3.35 7.02
CA TRP A 70 12.20 4.61 7.08
C TRP A 70 12.05 5.17 8.49
N SER A 71 13.14 5.68 9.06
CA SER A 71 13.14 6.30 10.39
C SER A 71 13.70 7.71 10.34
N SER A 72 13.06 8.61 11.06
CA SER A 72 13.52 9.97 11.34
C SER A 72 13.61 10.20 12.85
N LEU A 73 13.96 11.43 13.24
CA LEU A 73 13.90 11.84 14.65
C LEU A 73 12.45 12.04 15.14
N LYS A 74 11.50 12.22 14.22
CA LYS A 74 10.09 12.46 14.54
C LYS A 74 9.28 11.17 14.62
N GLY A 75 9.72 10.10 13.97
CA GLY A 75 8.95 8.88 13.91
C GLY A 75 9.46 7.88 12.88
N MET A 76 8.60 6.92 12.56
CA MET A 76 8.87 5.87 11.59
C MET A 76 7.75 5.82 10.56
N CYS A 77 8.12 5.71 9.29
CA CYS A 77 7.17 5.47 8.23
C CYS A 77 7.57 4.24 7.40
N ARG A 78 6.59 3.70 6.70
CA ARG A 78 6.74 2.54 5.83
C ARG A 78 6.16 2.87 4.47
N ILE A 79 6.92 2.53 3.44
CA ILE A 79 6.47 2.60 2.06
C ILE A 79 6.49 1.20 1.48
N PHE A 80 5.35 0.74 0.97
CA PHE A 80 5.19 -0.63 0.49
C PHE A 80 4.23 -0.68 -0.69
N THR A 81 4.27 -1.78 -1.45
CA THR A 81 3.26 -2.07 -2.47
C THR A 81 2.10 -2.80 -1.81
N ASP A 82 0.91 -2.22 -1.85
CA ASP A 82 -0.30 -2.84 -1.33
C ASP A 82 -0.70 -4.05 -2.18
N SER A 83 -0.91 -5.19 -1.55
CA SER A 83 -1.18 -6.46 -2.24
C SER A 83 -2.56 -6.51 -2.91
N MET A 84 -3.50 -5.66 -2.49
CA MET A 84 -4.86 -5.65 -3.03
C MET A 84 -4.98 -4.80 -4.30
N THR A 85 -4.30 -3.66 -4.32
CA THR A 85 -4.39 -2.66 -5.39
C THR A 85 -3.13 -2.57 -6.26
N ASN A 86 -2.02 -3.20 -5.85
CA ASN A 86 -0.69 -3.03 -6.41
C ASN A 86 -0.22 -1.57 -6.48
N ARG A 87 -0.78 -0.69 -5.63
CA ARG A 87 -0.38 0.72 -5.52
C ARG A 87 0.71 0.88 -4.48
N LEU A 88 1.51 1.93 -4.64
CA LEU A 88 2.47 2.34 -3.63
C LEU A 88 1.72 3.00 -2.47
N SER A 89 1.98 2.59 -1.25
CA SER A 89 1.32 3.08 -0.04
C SER A 89 2.31 3.68 0.91
N TYR A 90 1.95 4.82 1.50
CA TYR A 90 2.59 5.41 2.66
C TYR A 90 1.83 5.02 3.92
N GLU A 91 2.56 4.67 4.97
CA GLU A 91 2.01 4.47 6.31
C GLU A 91 2.94 5.04 7.39
N GLU A 92 2.39 5.78 8.35
CA GLU A 92 3.12 6.30 9.50
C GLU A 92 2.30 6.08 10.77
N SER A 93 2.90 5.42 11.77
CA SER A 93 2.25 5.14 13.05
C SER A 93 2.32 6.36 13.97
N LEU A 94 1.19 6.70 14.59
CA LEU A 94 1.07 7.80 15.55
C LEU A 94 1.12 7.26 16.98
N GLU A 95 1.44 8.12 17.96
CA GLU A 95 1.58 7.73 19.37
C GLU A 95 0.24 7.27 19.99
N ASP A 96 -0.88 7.78 19.47
CA ASP A 96 -2.24 7.48 19.94
C ASP A 96 -2.78 6.12 19.44
N GLY A 97 -1.96 5.35 18.71
CA GLY A 97 -2.34 4.03 18.17
C GLY A 97 -3.01 4.07 16.79
N GLY A 98 -3.39 5.26 16.32
CA GLY A 98 -3.79 5.50 14.93
C GLY A 98 -2.60 5.52 13.97
N ARG A 99 -2.90 5.62 12.68
CA ARG A 99 -1.88 5.73 11.63
C ARG A 99 -2.34 6.60 10.47
N LEU A 100 -1.39 7.29 9.85
CA LEU A 100 -1.60 7.99 8.60
C LEU A 100 -1.42 7.01 7.44
N HIS A 101 -2.31 7.07 6.46
CA HIS A 101 -2.23 6.25 5.25
C HIS A 101 -2.50 7.09 4.00
N GLY A 102 -1.77 6.79 2.92
CA GLY A 102 -1.97 7.43 1.62
C GLY A 102 -1.50 6.59 0.45
N TRP A 103 -2.18 6.70 -0.68
CA TRP A 103 -1.79 6.08 -1.95
C TRP A 103 -0.83 7.01 -2.70
N LEU A 104 0.44 6.62 -2.77
CA LEU A 104 1.50 7.40 -3.41
C LEU A 104 1.41 7.31 -4.93
N GLU A 105 1.18 8.46 -5.56
CA GLU A 105 1.21 8.64 -7.00
C GLU A 105 2.51 9.33 -7.39
N ARG A 106 3.21 8.78 -8.39
CA ARG A 106 4.46 9.36 -8.86
C ARG A 106 4.15 10.64 -9.63
N GLN A 107 4.74 11.74 -9.18
CA GLN A 107 4.68 12.99 -9.90
C GLN A 107 5.79 13.03 -10.94
N ASP A 108 5.43 13.30 -12.19
CA ASP A 108 6.43 13.59 -13.21
C ASP A 108 7.17 14.89 -12.83
N ALA A 109 8.50 14.89 -13.03
CA ALA A 109 9.47 15.92 -12.64
C ALA A 109 9.29 17.29 -13.34
N ASN A 110 8.05 17.74 -13.55
CA ASN A 110 7.70 19.10 -13.96
C ASN A 110 7.99 20.15 -12.88
N GLN A 111 8.39 19.75 -11.67
CA GLN A 111 8.73 20.65 -10.56
C GLN A 111 10.22 21.08 -10.53
N GLY A 112 10.98 20.92 -11.62
CA GLY A 112 12.32 21.52 -11.80
C GLY A 112 13.44 20.98 -10.91
N SER A 113 13.13 20.10 -9.96
CA SER A 113 14.08 19.55 -8.98
C SER A 113 14.90 18.36 -9.52
N GLY A 114 14.45 17.70 -10.59
CA GLY A 114 15.09 16.49 -11.12
C GLY A 114 15.00 15.27 -10.20
N LEU A 115 14.46 15.43 -8.99
CA LEU A 115 14.28 14.35 -8.03
C LEU A 115 13.00 13.56 -8.32
N ALA A 116 13.01 12.29 -7.92
CA ALA A 116 11.79 11.49 -7.93
C ALA A 116 10.89 11.93 -6.77
N CYS A 117 9.66 12.31 -7.13
CA CYS A 117 8.66 12.84 -6.22
C CYS A 117 7.40 11.97 -6.30
N TRP A 118 6.78 11.73 -5.15
CA TRP A 118 5.48 11.09 -5.03
C TRP A 118 4.59 11.95 -4.15
N GLU A 119 3.32 12.03 -4.49
CA GLU A 119 2.31 12.75 -3.70
C GLU A 119 1.14 11.82 -3.36
N ALA A 120 0.53 12.01 -2.21
CA ALA A 120 -0.67 11.29 -1.80
C ALA A 120 -1.58 12.16 -0.94
N THR A 121 -2.88 11.91 -1.01
CA THR A 121 -3.82 12.37 0.02
C THR A 121 -3.68 11.49 1.26
N LEU A 122 -3.40 12.12 2.39
CA LEU A 122 -3.34 11.47 3.70
C LEU A 122 -4.73 11.31 4.29
N ARG A 123 -4.96 10.14 4.88
CA ARG A 123 -6.15 9.80 5.66
C ARG A 123 -5.69 9.26 7.00
N PHE A 124 -6.43 9.57 8.05
CA PHE A 124 -6.24 8.94 9.35
C PHE A 124 -6.98 7.60 9.37
N LEU A 125 -6.35 6.59 9.97
CA LEU A 125 -6.95 5.29 10.23
C LEU A 125 -6.75 4.97 11.71
N ASP A 126 -7.82 4.62 12.40
CA ASP A 126 -7.73 4.06 13.75
C ASP A 126 -7.00 2.71 13.76
N GLN A 127 -6.64 2.22 14.96
CA GLN A 127 -5.84 1.01 15.15
C GLN A 127 -6.39 -0.23 14.42
N ASP A 128 -7.72 -0.36 14.35
CA ASP A 128 -8.41 -1.50 13.76
C ASP A 128 -9.01 -1.21 12.37
N GLU A 129 -8.87 0.01 11.87
CA GLU A 129 -9.42 0.40 10.58
C GLU A 129 -8.52 -0.02 9.43
N GLN A 130 -9.11 -0.29 8.27
CA GLN A 130 -8.40 -0.67 7.04
C GLN A 130 -8.45 0.46 6.02
N PRO A 131 -7.46 0.53 5.10
CA PRO A 131 -7.54 1.43 3.96
C PRO A 131 -8.85 1.23 3.19
N TRP A 132 -9.43 2.32 2.72
CA TRP A 132 -10.64 2.25 1.92
C TRP A 132 -10.31 1.88 0.47
N TYR A 133 -10.82 0.73 0.02
CA TYR A 133 -10.60 0.20 -1.32
C TYR A 133 -11.78 0.44 -2.28
N GLY A 134 -12.81 1.16 -1.83
CA GLY A 134 -14.00 1.48 -2.61
C GLY A 134 -15.29 1.33 -1.82
N PRO A 135 -16.47 1.67 -2.40
CA PRO A 135 -17.74 1.76 -1.68
C PRO A 135 -18.22 0.48 -0.98
N SER A 136 -17.63 -0.67 -1.33
CA SER A 136 -17.92 -1.95 -0.66
C SER A 136 -17.24 -2.08 0.71
N PHE A 137 -16.31 -1.18 1.05
CA PHE A 137 -15.55 -1.17 2.30
C PHE A 137 -16.06 -0.10 3.28
N GLY A 138 -17.32 0.33 3.10
CA GLY A 138 -17.95 1.34 3.95
C GLY A 138 -17.75 2.76 3.42
N GLU A 139 -17.84 3.72 4.32
CA GLU A 139 -17.61 5.13 4.05
C GLU A 139 -16.12 5.39 3.80
N GLU A 140 -15.81 6.32 2.89
CA GLU A 140 -14.44 6.73 2.65
C GLU A 140 -13.94 7.54 3.84
N HIS A 141 -12.71 7.26 4.30
CA HIS A 141 -12.10 8.00 5.39
C HIS A 141 -11.85 9.46 5.01
N GLU A 142 -12.01 10.35 5.99
CA GLU A 142 -11.78 11.78 5.82
C GLU A 142 -10.32 12.06 5.41
N ALA A 143 -10.18 12.90 4.38
CA ALA A 143 -8.87 13.38 3.95
C ALA A 143 -8.37 14.42 4.95
N LEU A 144 -7.19 14.18 5.51
CA LEU A 144 -6.54 15.14 6.42
C LEU A 144 -5.73 16.20 5.68
N GLY A 145 -5.21 15.84 4.50
CA GLY A 145 -4.36 16.72 3.72
C GLY A 145 -3.48 15.94 2.75
N GLU A 146 -2.30 16.48 2.46
CA GLU A 146 -1.40 15.97 1.43
C GLU A 146 -0.02 15.62 2.01
N ILE A 147 0.61 14.60 1.44
CA ILE A 147 2.01 14.29 1.67
C ILE A 147 2.77 14.33 0.36
N ARG A 148 3.97 14.89 0.42
CA ARG A 148 4.98 14.82 -0.62
C ARG A 148 6.16 14.02 -0.12
N VAL A 149 6.57 13.04 -0.89
CA VAL A 149 7.71 12.16 -0.63
C VAL A 149 8.74 12.38 -1.72
N GLN A 150 9.96 12.76 -1.35
CA GLN A 150 11.08 12.99 -2.26
C GLN A 150 12.22 12.03 -1.95
N LEU A 151 12.71 11.33 -2.98
CA LEU A 151 13.86 10.45 -2.85
C LEU A 151 15.11 11.13 -3.43
N PHE A 152 16.09 11.35 -2.57
CA PHE A 152 17.37 11.93 -2.92
C PHE A 152 18.40 10.85 -3.29
N PRO A 153 19.38 11.19 -4.16
CA PRO A 153 20.54 10.34 -4.39
C PRO A 153 21.22 9.96 -3.06
N GLY A 154 21.67 8.71 -2.95
CA GLY A 154 22.27 8.19 -1.72
C GLY A 154 21.27 7.59 -0.72
N GLY A 155 20.01 7.39 -1.12
CA GLY A 155 19.03 6.65 -0.31
C GLY A 155 18.50 7.44 0.89
N ARG A 156 18.44 8.78 0.76
CA ARG A 156 17.78 9.66 1.72
C ARG A 156 16.37 9.95 1.23
N LEU A 157 15.40 9.82 2.13
CA LEU A 157 14.02 10.15 1.86
C LEU A 157 13.65 11.42 2.61
N GLU A 158 12.90 12.32 2.00
CA GLU A 158 12.29 13.45 2.68
C GLU A 158 10.79 13.42 2.51
N THR A 159 10.07 13.71 3.58
CA THR A 159 8.61 13.89 3.51
C THR A 159 8.23 15.30 3.96
N SER A 160 7.27 15.89 3.27
CA SER A 160 6.61 17.13 3.66
C SER A 160 5.12 16.86 3.70
N ILE A 161 4.46 17.31 4.76
CA ILE A 161 3.03 17.12 4.97
C ILE A 161 2.37 18.50 4.97
N LYS A 162 1.16 18.60 4.45
CA LYS A 162 0.30 19.77 4.57
C LYS A 162 -1.08 19.30 5.01
N ILE A 163 -1.54 19.71 6.18
CA ILE A 163 -2.87 19.38 6.71
C ILE A 163 -3.85 20.48 6.31
N ASP A 164 -4.95 20.14 5.64
CA ASP A 164 -5.82 21.12 4.99
C ASP A 164 -6.49 22.13 5.95
N GLU A 165 -6.75 21.72 7.20
CA GLU A 165 -7.38 22.58 8.21
C GLU A 165 -6.38 23.29 9.14
N GLU A 166 -5.15 22.79 9.25
CA GLU A 166 -4.14 23.27 10.20
C GLU A 166 -3.04 24.10 9.53
N ASP A 167 -2.70 23.77 8.28
CA ASP A 167 -1.53 24.29 7.58
C ASP A 167 -1.89 25.12 6.35
N GLU A 168 -1.48 26.40 6.35
CA GLU A 168 -1.53 27.23 5.15
C GLU A 168 -0.44 26.84 4.11
N GLU A 169 0.70 26.35 4.61
CA GLU A 169 1.90 26.01 3.85
C GLU A 169 2.40 24.59 4.18
N TRP A 170 3.13 23.97 3.26
CA TRP A 170 3.81 22.71 3.52
C TRP A 170 4.72 22.78 4.76
N GLN A 171 4.56 21.81 5.65
CA GLN A 171 5.43 21.68 6.81
C GLN A 171 6.90 21.44 6.41
N PRO A 172 7.86 21.79 7.28
CA PRO A 172 9.28 21.57 7.03
C PRO A 172 9.59 20.11 6.70
N ALA A 173 10.36 19.91 5.63
CA ALA A 173 10.75 18.58 5.16
C ALA A 173 11.45 17.78 6.27
N VAL A 174 10.97 16.57 6.52
CA VAL A 174 11.49 15.64 7.50
C VAL A 174 12.37 14.63 6.78
N ALA A 175 13.66 14.59 7.14
CA ALA A 175 14.60 13.66 6.57
C ALA A 175 14.51 12.29 7.26
N PHE A 176 14.30 11.25 6.47
CA PHE A 176 14.32 9.86 6.87
C PHE A 176 15.54 9.14 6.30
N ARG A 177 16.00 8.15 7.06
CA ARG A 177 17.02 7.19 6.63
C ARG A 177 16.40 5.80 6.57
N ARG A 178 16.84 5.02 5.60
CA ARG A 178 16.40 3.63 5.46
C ARG A 178 16.93 2.84 6.66
N ARG A 179 16.05 2.11 7.35
CA ARG A 179 16.50 1.23 8.42
C ARG A 179 17.27 0.06 7.85
N THR A 180 18.38 -0.26 8.50
CA THR A 180 19.12 -1.49 8.26
C THR A 180 18.46 -2.66 8.99
N GLU A 181 18.67 -3.90 8.51
CA GLU A 181 18.16 -5.11 9.18
C GLU A 181 18.66 -5.21 10.64
N GLU A 182 19.84 -4.69 10.96
CA GLU A 182 20.37 -4.66 12.32
C GLU A 182 19.56 -3.72 13.23
N GLU A 183 19.17 -2.54 12.75
CA GLU A 183 18.30 -1.62 13.48
C GLU A 183 16.89 -2.19 13.62
N GLU A 184 16.42 -2.95 12.63
CA GLU A 184 15.14 -3.65 12.70
C GLU A 184 15.15 -4.73 13.80
N LYS A 185 16.22 -5.53 13.87
CA LYS A 185 16.42 -6.51 14.95
C LYS A 185 16.59 -5.85 16.31
N ALA A 186 17.33 -4.75 16.39
CA ALA A 186 17.51 -4.00 17.63
C ALA A 186 16.19 -3.39 18.13
N ALA A 187 15.38 -2.81 17.24
CA ALA A 187 14.07 -2.28 17.60
C ALA A 187 13.09 -3.38 18.01
N ALA A 188 13.06 -4.51 17.32
CA ALA A 188 12.24 -5.66 17.70
C ALA A 188 12.62 -6.18 19.10
N ASN A 189 13.92 -6.31 19.39
CA ASN A 189 14.42 -6.70 20.71
C ASN A 189 14.07 -5.66 21.79
N ALA A 190 14.14 -4.37 21.49
CA ALA A 190 13.78 -3.31 22.44
C ALA A 190 12.29 -3.32 22.80
N VAL A 191 11.41 -3.53 21.81
CA VAL A 191 9.95 -3.67 22.02
C VAL A 191 9.65 -4.92 22.85
N GLN A 192 10.34 -6.03 22.56
CA GLN A 192 10.17 -7.29 23.29
C GLN A 192 10.66 -7.17 24.75
N ALA A 193 11.75 -6.43 24.98
CA ALA A 193 12.28 -6.12 26.32
C ALA A 193 11.35 -5.19 27.12
N ALA A 194 10.73 -4.20 26.46
CA ALA A 194 9.73 -3.33 27.09
C ALA A 194 8.46 -4.12 27.49
N ALA A 195 7.99 -5.03 26.63
CA ALA A 195 6.84 -5.89 26.91
C ALA A 195 7.09 -6.89 28.06
N THR A 196 8.34 -7.32 28.28
CA THR A 196 8.70 -8.21 29.41
C THR A 196 8.99 -7.46 30.71
N SER A 197 9.25 -6.15 30.65
CA SER A 197 9.52 -5.32 31.83
C SER A 197 8.27 -4.73 32.48
N GLY A 198 7.09 -4.91 31.86
CA GLY A 198 5.78 -4.63 32.46
C GLY A 198 5.41 -5.66 33.54
N ALA A 199 6.19 -5.73 34.61
CA ALA A 199 5.88 -6.53 35.79
C ALA A 199 4.59 -6.00 36.44
N PHE A 200 3.53 -6.80 36.34
CA PHE A 200 2.31 -6.66 37.13
C PHE A 200 2.66 -6.54 38.63
N VAL A 201 2.56 -5.34 39.19
CA VAL A 201 2.49 -5.16 40.64
C VAL A 201 1.02 -5.28 41.04
N PHE A 202 0.57 -6.51 41.33
CA PHE A 202 -0.65 -6.72 42.10
C PHE A 202 -0.33 -6.43 43.56
N GLY A 203 -0.77 -5.26 44.05
CA GLY A 203 -0.77 -4.92 45.47
C GLY A 203 -1.81 -5.75 46.22
N ALA A 204 -1.37 -6.36 47.33
CA ALA A 204 -2.18 -7.12 48.27
C ALA A 204 -2.85 -6.23 49.32
#